data_AF-A0A0P0CE60-F1
#
_entry.id   AF-A0A0P0CE60-F1
#
_cell.length_a   1.000
_cell.length_b   1.000
_cell.length_c   1.000
_cell.angle_alpha   90.00
_cell.angle_beta   90.00
_cell.angle_gamma   90.00
#
_symmetry.space_group_name_H-M   'P 1'
#
loop_
_entity.id
_entity.type
_entity.pdbx_description
1 polymer ?
#
loop_
_entity_poly.entity_id
_entity_poly.type
_entity_poly.pdbx_seq_one_letter_code
_entity_poly.pdbx_strand_id
1 'polypeptide(L)'
;MNVLTLNLSDAVKIEVDNSYTGVETIKYNGEIVSEKKSLLGENHTFEREEQGELAKYEVRISIKHFSRVGIDIYRNNKVLLLS
;
A
#
# COMPACT_ATOMS: atom_id res chain seq x y z
N MET A 1 3.53 -0.32 12.99
CA MET A 1 3.66 -1.79 12.91
C MET A 1 3.60 -2.16 11.45
N ASN A 2 4.55 -2.95 10.96
CA ASN A 2 4.49 -3.42 9.58
C ASN A 2 3.39 -4.47 9.43
N VAL A 3 2.47 -4.24 8.50
CA VAL A 3 1.32 -5.13 8.24
C VAL A 3 1.56 -5.94 6.98
N LEU A 4 2.26 -5.37 6.00
CA LEU A 4 2.62 -6.04 4.77
C LEU A 4 3.96 -5.50 4.24
N THR A 5 4.77 -6.41 3.71
CA THR A 5 5.88 -6.10 2.82
C THR A 5 5.69 -6.93 1.55
N LEU A 6 5.56 -6.26 0.40
CA LEU A 6 5.43 -6.87 -0.91
C LEU A 6 6.66 -6.54 -1.76
N ASN A 7 7.44 -7.56 -2.10
CA ASN A 7 8.53 -7.45 -3.07
C ASN A 7 8.00 -7.87 -4.45
N LEU A 8 7.85 -6.91 -5.36
CA LEU A 8 7.39 -7.18 -6.74
C LEU A 8 8.54 -7.63 -7.64
N SER A 9 9.74 -7.13 -7.36
CA SER A 9 11.01 -7.47 -8.00
C SER A 9 12.16 -7.04 -7.09
N ASP A 10 13.40 -7.28 -7.48
CA ASP A 10 14.58 -6.78 -6.76
C ASP A 10 14.63 -5.24 -6.70
N ALA A 11 13.92 -4.55 -7.60
CA ALA A 11 13.92 -3.09 -7.70
C ALA A 11 12.70 -2.42 -7.04
N VAL A 12 11.65 -3.18 -6.72
CA VAL A 12 10.37 -2.62 -6.25
C VAL A 12 9.87 -3.33 -5.02
N LYS A 13 9.85 -2.59 -3.92
CA LYS A 13 9.32 -2.99 -2.61
C LYS A 13 8.24 -2.01 -2.17
N ILE A 14 7.08 -2.54 -1.80
CA ILE A 14 5.97 -1.78 -1.20
C ILE A 14 5.80 -2.24 0.23
N GLU A 15 5.78 -1.31 1.16
CA GLU A 15 5.58 -1.58 2.59
C GLU A 15 4.32 -0.84 3.06
N VAL A 16 3.47 -1.55 3.81
CA VAL A 16 2.27 -1.00 4.42
C VAL A 16 2.44 -1.09 5.93
N ASP A 17 2.54 0.07 6.56
CA ASP A 17 2.61 0.21 8.00
C ASP A 17 1.28 0.76 8.54
N ASN A 18 0.88 0.26 9.70
CA ASN A 18 -0.25 0.80 10.46
C ASN A 18 0.19 1.09 11.90
N SER A 19 -0.12 2.28 12.41
CA SER A 19 0.14 2.64 13.81
C SER A 19 -1.02 2.21 14.70
N TYR A 20 -0.77 2.05 16.00
CA TYR A 20 -1.83 1.77 16.97
C TYR A 20 -2.94 2.83 16.99
N THR A 21 -2.64 4.06 16.53
CA THR A 21 -3.60 5.17 16.43
C THR A 21 -4.34 5.23 15.09
N GLY A 22 -4.15 4.21 14.23
CA GLY A 22 -4.79 4.11 12.91
C GLY A 22 -4.12 4.95 11.83
N VAL A 23 -2.83 5.25 11.96
CA VAL A 23 -2.08 5.94 10.89
C VAL A 23 -1.55 4.88 9.93
N GLU A 24 -2.04 4.94 8.70
CA GLU A 24 -1.67 4.10 7.57
C GLU A 24 -0.59 4.81 6.76
N THR A 25 0.57 4.16 6.64
CA THR A 25 1.74 4.70 5.92
C THR A 25 2.14 3.72 4.83
N ILE A 26 2.19 4.20 3.59
CA ILE A 26 2.68 3.43 2.44
C ILE A 26 4.09 3.89 2.12
N LYS A 27 5.01 2.93 1.99
CA LYS A 27 6.37 3.19 1.52
C LYS A 27 6.66 2.47 0.22
N TYR A 28 7.36 3.15 -0.66
CA TYR A 28 7.89 2.61 -1.90
C TYR A 28 9.42 2.67 -1.83
N ASN A 29 10.08 1.52 -1.84
CA ASN A 29 11.54 1.42 -1.66
C ASN A 29 12.06 2.15 -0.41
N GLY A 30 11.28 2.13 0.68
CA GLY A 30 11.60 2.81 1.94
C GLY A 30 11.20 4.29 2.03
N GLU A 31 10.83 4.93 0.92
CA GLU A 31 10.33 6.31 0.89
C GLU A 31 8.83 6.35 1.21
N ILE A 32 8.39 7.24 2.10
CA ILE A 32 6.95 7.44 2.39
C ILE A 32 6.29 8.14 1.20
N VAL A 33 5.39 7.42 0.53
CA VAL A 33 4.67 7.92 -0.65
C VAL A 33 3.23 8.34 -0.34
N SER A 34 2.69 7.86 0.78
CA SER A 34 1.37 8.24 1.26
C SER A 34 1.24 7.98 2.75
N GLU A 35 0.61 8.88 3.47
CA GLU A 35 0.29 8.72 4.88
C GLU A 35 -1.09 9.31 5.16
N LYS A 36 -1.96 8.52 5.81
CA LYS A 36 -3.32 8.93 6.16
C LYS A 36 -3.72 8.32 7.50
N LYS A 37 -4.69 8.94 8.18
CA LYS A 37 -5.27 8.40 9.40
C LYS A 37 -6.65 7.85 9.11
N SER A 38 -6.88 6.58 9.40
CA SER A 38 -8.17 5.90 9.25
C SER A 38 -8.45 4.95 10.40
N LEU A 39 -9.75 4.75 10.67
CA LEU A 39 -10.23 3.76 11.64
C LEU A 39 -10.70 2.46 10.98
N LEU A 40 -11.02 2.49 9.68
CA LEU A 40 -11.65 1.37 8.97
C LEU A 40 -10.87 0.92 7.72
N GLY A 41 -9.75 1.58 7.43
CA GLY A 41 -9.07 1.47 6.14
C GLY A 41 -9.31 2.68 5.26
N GLU A 42 -8.34 3.01 4.40
CA GLU A 42 -8.42 4.09 3.43
C GLU A 42 -7.74 3.69 2.11
N ASN A 43 -8.06 4.41 1.03
CA ASN A 43 -7.39 4.25 -0.24
C ASN A 43 -6.21 5.22 -0.35
N HIS A 44 -5.03 4.67 -0.62
CA HIS A 44 -3.81 5.42 -0.90
C HIS A 44 -3.49 5.31 -2.39
N THR A 45 -3.28 6.45 -3.04
CA THR A 45 -2.86 6.51 -4.44
C THR A 45 -1.58 7.33 -4.54
N PHE A 46 -0.67 6.87 -5.38
CA PHE A 46 0.59 7.56 -5.66
C PHE A 46 1.13 7.13 -7.02
N GLU A 47 2.08 7.90 -7.56
CA GLU A 47 2.69 7.66 -8.85
C GLU A 47 4.21 7.56 -8.71
N ARG A 48 4.81 6.66 -9.50
CA ARG A 48 6.26 6.44 -9.54
C ARG A 48 6.72 6.21 -10.98
N GLU A 49 7.85 6.78 -11.33
CA GLU A 49 8.48 6.54 -12.63
C GLU A 49 9.19 5.18 -12.60
N GLU A 50 8.78 4.29 -13.48
CA GLU A 50 9.37 2.97 -13.68
C GLU A 50 9.83 2.85 -15.14
N GLN A 51 11.13 2.68 -15.38
CA GLN A 51 11.68 2.50 -16.73
C GLN A 51 11.31 3.62 -17.74
N GLY A 52 11.11 4.85 -17.26
CA GLY A 52 10.73 6.01 -18.08
C GLY A 52 9.22 6.15 -18.33
N GLU A 53 8.39 5.28 -17.74
CA GLU A 53 6.93 5.41 -17.75
C GLU A 53 6.38 5.70 -16.35
N LEU A 54 5.32 6.50 -16.27
CA LEU A 54 4.65 6.79 -15.02
C LEU A 54 3.72 5.62 -14.64
N ALA A 55 4.05 4.91 -13.56
CA ALA A 55 3.22 3.87 -12.98
C ALA A 55 2.35 4.44 -11.86
N LYS A 56 1.04 4.26 -11.97
CA LYS A 56 0.07 4.62 -10.93
C LYS A 56 -0.20 3.43 -10.02
N TYR A 57 -0.01 3.65 -8.73
CA TYR A 57 -0.27 2.67 -7.68
C TYR A 57 -1.52 3.05 -6.88
N GLU A 58 -2.25 2.02 -6.47
CA GLU A 58 -3.37 2.13 -5.56
C GLU A 58 -3.28 1.03 -4.50
N VAL A 59 -3.19 1.42 -3.23
CA VAL A 59 -3.19 0.54 -2.08
C VAL A 59 -4.48 0.79 -1.31
N ARG A 60 -5.36 -0.21 -1.27
CA ARG A 60 -6.62 -0.15 -0.55
C ARG A 60 -6.47 -0.92 0.74
N ILE A 61 -6.65 -0.22 1.86
CA ILE A 61 -6.67 -0.82 3.18
C ILE A 61 -8.12 -0.92 3.60
N SER A 62 -8.52 -2.05 4.17
CA SER A 62 -9.87 -2.25 4.70
C SER A 62 -9.85 -3.15 5.92
N ILE A 63 -10.81 -2.97 6.83
CA ILE A 63 -11.06 -3.92 7.92
C ILE A 63 -12.13 -4.93 7.46
N LYS A 64 -11.76 -6.20 7.38
CA LYS A 64 -12.63 -7.32 7.04
C LYS A 64 -13.25 -7.94 8.31
N HIS A 65 -14.13 -8.93 8.11
CA HIS A 65 -14.72 -9.72 9.20
C HIS A 65 -13.63 -10.27 10.14
N PHE A 66 -13.93 -10.33 11.43
CA PHE A 66 -12.98 -10.70 12.51
C PHE A 66 -11.78 -9.75 12.66
N SER A 67 -11.94 -8.46 12.32
CA SER A 67 -10.91 -7.42 12.50
C SER A 67 -9.60 -7.69 11.75
N ARG A 68 -9.65 -8.49 10.69
CA ARG A 68 -8.50 -8.71 9.81
C ARG A 68 -8.30 -7.50 8.90
N VAL A 69 -7.05 -7.07 8.74
CA VAL A 69 -6.71 -6.03 7.77
C VAL A 69 -6.62 -6.68 6.38
N GLY A 70 -7.44 -6.22 5.45
CA GLY A 70 -7.36 -6.53 4.04
C GLY A 70 -6.53 -5.48 3.32
N ILE A 71 -5.68 -5.92 2.40
CA ILE A 71 -4.79 -5.06 1.63
C ILE A 71 -4.84 -5.49 0.17
N ASP A 72 -5.42 -4.63 -0.66
CA ASP A 72 -5.46 -4.83 -2.11
C ASP A 72 -4.53 -3.83 -2.78
N ILE A 73 -3.64 -4.30 -3.65
CA ILE A 73 -2.65 -3.46 -4.34
C ILE A 73 -2.83 -3.58 -5.83
N TYR A 74 -2.89 -2.43 -6.50
CA TYR A 74 -3.01 -2.31 -7.94
C TYR A 74 -1.87 -1.46 -8.50
N ARG A 75 -1.41 -1.80 -9.71
CA ARG A 75 -0.51 -0.99 -10.53
C ARG A 75 -1.10 -0.84 -11.92
N ASN A 76 -1.33 0.39 -12.36
CA ASN A 76 -1.97 0.70 -13.64
C ASN A 76 -3.29 -0.09 -13.84
N ASN A 77 -4.14 -0.10 -12.80
CA ASN A 77 -5.40 -0.85 -12.70
C ASN A 77 -5.28 -2.39 -12.78
N LYS A 78 -4.06 -2.93 -12.80
CA LYS A 78 -3.82 -4.38 -12.73
C LYS A 78 -3.59 -4.80 -11.28
N VAL A 79 -4.20 -5.90 -10.89
CA VAL A 79 -4.02 -6.49 -9.56
C VAL A 79 -2.58 -6.96 -9.37
N LEU A 80 -1.97 -6.55 -8.27
CA LEU A 80 -0.69 -7.09 -7.79
C LEU A 80 -0.89 -8.00 -6.57
N LEU A 81 -1.82 -7.65 -5.69
CA LEU A 81 -2.16 -8.43 -4.49
C LEU A 81 -3.63 -8.22 -4.14
N LEU A 82 -4.30 -9.27 -3.68
CA LEU A 82 -5.59 -9.21 -3.01
C LEU A 82 -5.52 -10.03 -1.71
N SER A 83 -5.96 -9.45 -0.60
CA SER A 83 -5.85 -10.05 0.74
C SER A 83 -7.09 -9.77 1.56
#